data_AF-A0A699XJK6-F1
#
_entry.id   AF-A0A699XJK6-F1
#
_cell.length_a   1.000
_cell.length_b   1.000
_cell.length_c   1.000
_cell.angle_alpha   90.00
_cell.angle_beta   90.00
_cell.angle_gamma   90.00
#
_symmetry.space_group_name_H-M   'P 1'
#
loop_
_entity.id
_entity.type
_entity.pdbx_description
1 polymer ?
#
loop_
_entity_poly.entity_id
_entity_poly.type
_entity_poly.pdbx_seq_one_letter_code
_entity_poly.pdbx_strand_id
1 'polypeptide(L)'
;EKAPGVHNIAFSDYLAPKETGRQDYLGGFAVTAGLGIEKLIEKYEADHDDYSSIMIKAIADRLAEAFAERLHERVRQEFWGYDPEE
;
A
#
# COMPACT_ATOMS: atom_id res chain seq x y z
N GLU A 1 -26.15 7.24 -16.02
CA GLU A 1 -25.35 7.62 -17.20
C GLU A 1 -24.31 8.66 -16.77
N LYS A 2 -23.05 8.57 -17.24
CA LYS A 2 -22.06 9.63 -16.98
C LYS A 2 -22.34 10.84 -17.89
N ALA A 3 -21.81 12.01 -17.53
CA ALA A 3 -21.93 13.22 -18.33
C ALA A 3 -21.30 13.04 -19.72
N PRO A 4 -21.82 13.72 -20.77
CA PRO A 4 -21.23 13.70 -22.10
C PRO A 4 -19.74 14.04 -22.07
N GLY A 5 -18.91 13.20 -22.70
CA GLY A 5 -17.45 13.36 -22.73
C GLY A 5 -16.71 12.72 -21.55
N VAL A 6 -17.40 12.13 -20.57
CA VAL A 6 -16.75 11.43 -19.45
C VAL A 6 -16.70 9.93 -19.73
N HIS A 7 -15.49 9.40 -19.91
CA HIS A 7 -15.26 7.98 -20.11
C HIS A 7 -15.54 7.16 -18.84
N ASN A 8 -15.92 5.90 -19.04
CA ASN A 8 -15.86 4.88 -17.99
C ASN A 8 -14.41 4.41 -17.93
N ILE A 9 -13.76 4.62 -16.79
CA ILE A 9 -12.34 4.33 -16.59
C ILE A 9 -12.23 2.97 -15.90
N ALA A 10 -11.34 2.12 -16.39
CA ALA A 10 -10.91 0.89 -15.76
C ALA A 10 -9.39 0.91 -15.53
N PHE A 11 -8.88 0.17 -14.54
CA PHE A 11 -7.43 0.09 -14.30
C PHE A 11 -6.65 -0.44 -15.51
N SER A 12 -7.28 -1.29 -16.33
CA SER A 12 -6.69 -1.81 -17.58
C SER A 12 -6.37 -0.73 -18.60
N ASP A 13 -7.03 0.44 -18.53
CA ASP A 13 -6.85 1.51 -19.50
C ASP A 13 -5.46 2.17 -19.39
N TYR A 14 -4.76 1.94 -18.26
CA TYR A 14 -3.41 2.41 -18.01
C TYR A 14 -2.31 1.42 -18.43
N LEU A 15 -2.68 0.26 -18.98
CA LEU A 15 -1.75 -0.71 -19.54
C LEU A 15 -1.83 -0.70 -21.06
N ALA A 16 -0.70 -0.88 -21.74
CA ALA A 16 -0.66 -0.95 -23.20
C ALA A 16 -1.56 -2.09 -23.71
N PRO A 17 -2.52 -1.80 -24.61
CA PRO A 17 -3.34 -2.84 -25.24
C PRO A 17 -2.46 -3.80 -26.04
N LYS A 18 -2.79 -5.10 -26.02
CA LYS A 18 -1.97 -6.15 -26.66
C LYS A 18 -1.74 -5.91 -28.15
N GLU A 19 -2.73 -5.30 -28.80
CA GLU A 19 -2.76 -4.99 -30.23
C GLU A 19 -1.71 -3.94 -30.61
N THR A 20 -1.25 -3.12 -29.64
CA THR A 20 -0.19 -2.13 -29.86
C THR A 20 1.18 -2.76 -30.02
N GLY A 21 1.36 -4.03 -29.63
CA GLY A 21 2.64 -4.72 -29.63
C GLY A 21 3.68 -4.13 -28.67
N ARG A 22 3.29 -3.19 -27.80
CA ARG A 22 4.19 -2.57 -26.81
C ARG A 22 4.32 -3.47 -25.59
N GLN A 23 5.55 -3.64 -25.11
CA GLN A 23 5.81 -4.25 -23.82
C GLN A 23 5.44 -3.25 -22.71
N ASP A 24 4.67 -3.72 -21.75
CA ASP A 24 4.29 -2.98 -20.55
C ASP A 24 4.41 -3.87 -19.31
N TYR A 25 4.30 -3.28 -18.12
CA TYR A 25 4.56 -3.95 -16.85
C TYR A 25 3.51 -3.59 -15.80
N LEU A 26 3.29 -4.50 -14.85
CA LEU A 26 2.44 -4.29 -13.69
C LEU A 26 3.16 -4.86 -12.46
N GLY A 27 3.26 -4.06 -11.40
CA GLY A 27 3.83 -4.46 -10.11
C GLY A 27 2.77 -4.60 -9.02
N GLY A 28 3.11 -5.30 -7.95
CA GLY A 28 2.29 -5.41 -6.74
C GLY A 28 3.12 -5.77 -5.51
N PHE A 29 2.69 -5.32 -4.33
CA PHE A 29 3.37 -5.58 -3.07
C PHE A 29 2.38 -5.77 -1.90
N ALA A 30 2.87 -6.38 -0.82
CA ALA A 30 2.17 -6.53 0.45
C ALA A 30 3.13 -6.19 1.59
N VAL A 31 2.68 -5.40 2.57
CA VAL A 31 3.49 -4.95 3.71
C VAL A 31 2.73 -5.17 5.02
N THR A 32 3.47 -5.32 6.12
CA THR A 32 2.91 -5.37 7.47
C THR A 32 3.95 -4.87 8.47
N ALA A 33 3.48 -4.21 9.53
CA ALA A 33 4.26 -3.87 10.71
C ALA A 33 3.66 -4.46 12.00
N GLY A 34 2.70 -5.39 11.85
CA GLY A 34 1.92 -5.95 12.95
C GLY A 34 2.29 -7.37 13.36
N LEU A 35 3.40 -7.93 12.89
CA LEU A 35 3.79 -9.29 13.27
C LEU A 35 4.24 -9.34 14.73
N GLY A 36 3.52 -10.10 15.58
CA GLY A 36 3.90 -10.36 16.97
C GLY A 36 3.34 -9.35 17.98
N ILE A 37 2.48 -8.42 17.55
CA ILE A 37 1.82 -7.46 18.47
C ILE A 37 0.72 -8.11 19.29
N GLU A 38 0.25 -9.31 18.92
CA GLU A 38 -0.86 -10.02 19.58
C GLU A 38 -0.57 -10.26 21.06
N LYS A 39 0.66 -10.68 21.39
CA LYS A 39 1.08 -10.89 22.79
C LYS A 39 1.06 -9.59 23.62
N LEU A 40 1.36 -8.45 22.99
CA LEU A 40 1.32 -7.15 23.65
C LEU A 40 -0.13 -6.71 23.88
N ILE A 41 -0.98 -6.90 22.87
CA ILE A 41 -2.42 -6.62 22.95
C ILE A 41 -3.06 -7.45 24.07
N GLU A 42 -2.83 -8.77 24.09
CA GLU A 42 -3.34 -9.67 25.13
C GLU A 42 -2.90 -9.24 26.53
N LYS A 43 -1.64 -8.82 26.67
CA LYS A 43 -1.12 -8.28 27.94
C LYS A 43 -1.85 -7.01 28.36
N TYR A 44 -1.97 -6.03 27.46
CA TYR A 44 -2.63 -4.76 27.78
C TYR A 44 -4.12 -4.94 28.10
N GLU A 45 -4.80 -5.84 27.39
CA GLU A 45 -6.20 -6.17 27.65
C GLU A 45 -6.37 -6.88 29.01
N ALA A 46 -5.45 -7.78 29.38
CA ALA A 46 -5.44 -8.42 30.70
C ALA A 46 -5.17 -7.42 31.84
N ASP A 47 -4.38 -6.38 31.58
CA ASP A 47 -4.06 -5.29 32.52
C ASP A 47 -5.15 -4.19 32.55
N HIS A 48 -6.25 -4.35 31.80
CA HIS A 48 -7.29 -3.33 31.59
C HIS A 48 -6.75 -1.98 31.05
N ASP A 49 -5.65 -2.02 30.30
CA ASP A 49 -5.02 -0.88 29.64
C ASP A 49 -5.49 -0.78 28.18
N ASP A 50 -6.75 -0.37 28.01
CA ASP A 50 -7.36 -0.19 26.68
C ASP A 50 -6.62 0.85 25.85
N TYR A 51 -6.03 1.87 26.49
CA TYR A 51 -5.28 2.92 25.81
C TYR A 51 -4.06 2.33 25.09
N SER A 52 -3.23 1.55 25.79
CA SER A 52 -2.05 0.93 25.19
C SER A 52 -2.41 -0.11 24.14
N SER A 53 -3.50 -0.87 24.34
CA SER A 53 -4.03 -1.83 23.34
C SER A 53 -4.43 -1.13 22.03
N ILE A 54 -5.14 0.01 22.12
CA ILE A 54 -5.52 0.80 20.95
C ILE A 54 -4.28 1.46 20.32
N MET A 55 -3.38 1.99 21.15
CA MET A 55 -2.19 2.70 20.70
C MET A 55 -1.27 1.79 19.87
N ILE A 56 -1.01 0.55 20.32
CA ILE A 56 -0.13 -0.36 19.59
C ILE A 56 -0.73 -0.76 18.23
N LYS A 57 -2.06 -0.97 18.17
CA LYS A 57 -2.78 -1.25 16.92
C LYS A 57 -2.67 -0.06 15.96
N ALA A 58 -2.88 1.16 16.45
CA ALA A 58 -2.76 2.37 15.66
C ALA A 58 -1.34 2.59 15.13
N ILE A 59 -0.31 2.40 15.96
CA ILE A 59 1.09 2.53 15.54
C ILE A 59 1.44 1.49 14.46
N ALA A 60 1.04 0.23 14.64
CA ALA A 60 1.29 -0.82 13.65
C ALA A 60 0.66 -0.49 12.29
N ASP A 61 -0.55 0.04 12.29
CA ASP A 61 -1.25 0.49 11.09
C ASP A 61 -0.54 1.68 10.42
N ARG A 62 -0.16 2.72 11.18
CA ARG A 62 0.62 3.86 10.66
C ARG A 62 1.97 3.44 10.09
N LEU A 63 2.65 2.47 10.72
CA LEU A 63 3.91 1.92 10.22
C LEU A 63 3.72 1.08 8.96
N ALA A 64 2.62 0.33 8.84
CA ALA A 64 2.30 -0.39 7.62
C ALA A 64 2.06 0.56 6.44
N GLU A 65 1.36 1.68 6.65
CA GLU A 65 1.20 2.73 5.64
C GLU A 65 2.54 3.41 5.29
N ALA A 66 3.34 3.76 6.30
CA ALA A 66 4.67 4.35 6.06
C ALA A 66 5.58 3.40 5.26
N PHE A 67 5.47 2.09 5.50
CA PHE A 67 6.19 1.10 4.72
C PHE A 67 5.64 1.00 3.29
N ALA A 68 4.32 1.06 3.10
CA ALA A 68 3.73 1.10 1.76
C ALA A 68 4.26 2.30 0.95
N GLU A 69 4.30 3.50 1.54
CA GLU A 69 4.84 4.70 0.88
C GLU A 69 6.33 4.58 0.58
N ARG A 70 7.14 4.17 1.56
CA ARG A 70 8.58 4.03 1.36
C ARG A 70 8.91 2.94 0.33
N LEU A 71 8.17 1.84 0.31
CA LEU A 71 8.35 0.81 -0.70
C LEU A 71 7.92 1.30 -2.07
N HIS A 72 6.83 2.04 -2.15
CA HIS A 72 6.36 2.63 -3.41
C HIS A 72 7.38 3.63 -3.97
N GLU A 73 7.95 4.52 -3.15
CA GLU A 73 9.05 5.41 -3.52
C GLU A 73 10.25 4.62 -4.09
N ARG A 74 10.69 3.56 -3.40
CA ARG A 74 11.77 2.69 -3.90
C ARG A 74 11.40 1.96 -5.19
N VAL A 75 10.13 1.63 -5.41
CA VAL A 75 9.70 1.09 -6.71
C VAL A 75 9.90 2.13 -7.80
N ARG A 76 9.53 3.39 -7.58
CA ARG A 76 9.70 4.46 -8.57
C ARG A 76 11.17 4.75 -8.87
N GLN A 77 12.02 4.78 -7.84
CA GLN A 77 13.44 5.12 -7.95
C GLN A 77 14.36 3.94 -8.32
N GLU A 78 14.17 2.76 -7.72
CA GLU A 78 15.15 1.65 -7.75
C GLU A 78 14.65 0.42 -8.52
N PHE A 79 13.44 -0.09 -8.23
CA PHE A 79 12.99 -1.38 -8.76
C PHE A 79 12.36 -1.30 -10.15
N TRP A 80 11.48 -0.32 -10.34
CA TRP A 80 10.95 0.06 -11.65
C TRP A 80 11.86 1.11 -12.29
N GLY A 81 12.32 2.07 -11.49
CA GLY A 81 13.37 3.02 -11.88
C GLY A 81 12.95 3.98 -12.99
N TYR A 82 11.65 4.27 -13.12
CA TYR A 82 11.16 5.22 -14.10
C TYR A 82 11.36 6.68 -13.68
N ASP A 83 11.59 6.92 -12.38
CA ASP A 83 11.89 8.24 -11.82
C ASP A 83 13.00 8.15 -10.74
N PRO A 84 14.27 8.01 -11.16
CA PRO A 84 15.39 7.78 -10.23
C PRO A 84 15.84 9.02 -9.45
N GLU A 85 15.36 10.22 -9.77
CA GLU A 85 15.76 11.50 -9.14
C GLU A 85 14.65 12.19 -8.34
N GLU A 86 13.51 11.51 -8.13
CA GLU A 86 12.43 11.97 -7.23
C GLU A 86 12.95 12.34 -5.84
#